data_AF-A0A962LX07-F1
#
_entry.id   AF-A0A962LX07-F1
#
_cell.length_a   1.000
_cell.length_b   1.000
_cell.length_c   1.000
_cell.angle_alpha   90.00
_cell.angle_beta   90.00
_cell.angle_gamma   90.00
#
_symmetry.space_group_name_H-M   'P 1'
#
loop_
_entity.id
_entity.type
_entity.pdbx_description
1 polymer ?
#
loop_
_entity_poly.entity_id
_entity_poly.type
_entity_poly.pdbx_seq_one_letter_code
_entity_poly.pdbx_strand_id
1 'polypeptide(L)' 'AEQGSPLSFGPMAGTRMACAEGGELEQNYLRLLGVVNAFTLEGDTLTLLAGPEVVATFKSAR' A
#
# COMPACT_ATOMS: atom_id res chain seq x y z
N ALA A 1 16.13 -5.35 9.29
CA ALA A 1 14.76 -5.15 8.77
C ALA A 1 13.78 -5.88 9.69
N GLU A 2 12.73 -5.19 10.13
CA GLU A 2 11.60 -5.79 10.85
C GLU A 2 10.58 -6.31 9.83
N GLN A 3 9.89 -7.42 10.15
CA GLN A 3 8.93 -8.06 9.25
C GLN A 3 7.64 -8.40 10.02
N GLY A 4 6.49 -8.28 9.37
CA GLY A 4 5.20 -8.62 9.98
C GLY A 4 4.22 -9.25 9.01
N SER A 5 3.51 -10.28 9.50
CA SER A 5 2.42 -10.98 8.81
C SER A 5 1.49 -11.67 9.83
N PRO A 6 0.16 -11.68 9.62
CA PRO A 6 -0.54 -11.06 8.50
C PRO A 6 -0.71 -9.55 8.69
N LEU A 7 -0.54 -8.78 7.61
CA LEU A 7 -1.05 -7.42 7.50
C LEU A 7 -2.20 -7.43 6.49
N SER A 8 -3.41 -7.08 6.92
CA SER A 8 -4.59 -7.06 6.06
C SER A 8 -5.37 -5.77 6.24
N PHE A 9 -5.90 -5.24 5.14
CA PHE A 9 -6.80 -4.10 5.15
C PHE A 9 -8.25 -4.59 5.06
N GLY A 10 -9.13 -3.96 5.84
CA GLY A 10 -10.57 -4.14 5.67
C GLY A 10 -11.07 -3.50 4.36
N PRO A 11 -12.38 -3.49 4.10
CA PRO A 11 -12.94 -2.79 2.95
C PRO A 11 -12.50 -1.33 2.93
N MET A 12 -11.91 -0.89 1.82
CA MET A 12 -11.42 0.48 1.65
C MET A 12 -12.40 1.29 0.81
N ALA A 13 -12.49 2.58 1.12
CA ALA A 13 -13.31 3.54 0.41
C ALA A 13 -12.48 4.80 0.08
N GLY A 14 -12.74 5.38 -1.08
CA GLY A 14 -12.20 6.67 -1.50
C GLY A 14 -13.28 7.74 -1.58
N THR A 15 -12.87 8.99 -1.77
CA THR A 15 -13.80 10.09 -2.03
C THR A 15 -14.00 10.24 -3.53
N ARG A 16 -15.20 10.59 -4.00
CA ARG A 16 -15.48 10.69 -5.45
C ARG A 16 -15.16 12.07 -6.01
N MET A 17 -14.02 12.64 -5.63
CA MET A 17 -13.58 13.92 -6.21
C MET A 17 -13.21 13.70 -7.67
N ALA A 18 -13.78 14.51 -8.56
CA ALA A 18 -13.42 14.50 -9.97
C ALA A 18 -12.11 15.26 -10.16
N CYS A 19 -10.98 14.59 -9.91
CA CYS A 19 -9.67 15.16 -10.20
C CYS A 19 -9.39 15.09 -11.71
N ALA A 20 -8.81 16.15 -12.28
CA ALA A 20 -8.39 16.16 -13.68
C ALA A 20 -7.32 15.08 -13.97
N GLU A 21 -6.49 14.77 -12.96
CA GLU A 21 -5.47 13.73 -12.99
C GLU A 21 -5.45 12.99 -11.64
N GLY A 22 -4.97 11.75 -11.62
CA GLY A 22 -4.76 10.98 -10.38
C GLY A 22 -5.91 10.08 -9.93
N GLY A 23 -7.08 10.13 -10.57
CA GLY A 23 -8.20 9.24 -10.27
C GLY A 23 -7.88 7.76 -10.49
N GLU A 24 -7.17 7.42 -11.57
CA GLU A 24 -6.72 6.03 -11.81
C GLU A 24 -5.67 5.57 -10.78
N LEU A 25 -4.80 6.48 -10.34
CA LEU A 25 -3.80 6.17 -9.31
C LEU A 25 -4.48 5.83 -7.98
N GLU A 26 -5.51 6.59 -7.57
CA GLU A 26 -6.30 6.29 -6.37
C GLU A 26 -6.89 4.87 -6.46
N GLN A 27 -7.55 4.53 -7.59
CA GLN A 27 -8.17 3.22 -7.75
C GLN A 27 -7.14 2.07 -7.77
N ASN A 28 -5.98 2.29 -8.40
CA ASN A 28 -4.89 1.31 -8.39
C ASN A 28 -4.33 1.12 -6.99
N TYR A 29 -4.12 2.21 -6.25
CA TYR A 29 -3.63 2.18 -4.88
C TYR A 29 -4.58 1.41 -3.94
N LEU A 30 -5.88 1.69 -4.03
CA LEU A 30 -6.89 0.99 -3.23
C LEU A 30 -6.97 -0.50 -3.57
N ARG A 31 -6.87 -0.88 -4.86
CA ARG A 31 -6.83 -2.31 -5.24
C ARG A 31 -5.58 -3.01 -4.70
N LEU A 32 -4.43 -2.35 -4.79
CA LEU A 32 -3.14 -2.88 -4.34
C LEU A 32 -3.17 -3.18 -2.84
N LEU A 33 -3.65 -2.24 -2.02
CA LEU A 33 -3.78 -2.47 -0.59
C LEU A 33 -4.68 -3.68 -0.26
N GLY A 34 -5.64 -4.01 -1.13
CA GLY A 34 -6.55 -5.14 -0.95
C GLY A 34 -5.90 -6.52 -1.08
N VAL A 35 -4.69 -6.60 -1.66
CA VAL A 35 -3.95 -7.87 -1.82
C VAL A 35 -2.75 -8.00 -0.87
N VAL A 36 -2.47 -6.98 -0.05
CA VAL A 36 -1.36 -7.00 0.91
C VAL A 36 -1.60 -8.08 1.97
N ASN A 37 -0.54 -8.83 2.30
CA ASN A 37 -0.55 -9.83 3.37
C ASN A 37 0.65 -9.77 4.31
N ALA A 38 1.68 -8.97 3.99
CA ALA A 38 2.85 -8.79 4.84
C ALA A 38 3.53 -7.43 4.57
N PHE A 39 4.46 -7.07 5.45
CA PHE A 39 5.32 -5.90 5.26
C PHE A 39 6.76 -6.16 5.73
N THR A 40 7.69 -5.34 5.23
CA THR A 40 9.03 -5.18 5.80
C THR A 40 9.30 -3.70 6.09
N LEU A 41 9.95 -3.44 7.23
CA LEU A 41 10.42 -2.13 7.64
C LEU A 41 11.94 -2.13 7.72
N GLU A 42 12.59 -1.25 6.98
CA GLU A 42 14.04 -1.07 6.98
C GLU A 42 14.40 0.41 7.05
N GLY A 43 14.85 0.84 8.24
CA GLY A 43 15.10 2.24 8.54
C GLY A 43 13.82 3.06 8.29
N ASP A 44 13.92 4.03 7.39
CA ASP A 44 12.82 4.93 7.01
C ASP A 44 12.02 4.40 5.78
N THR A 45 12.18 3.12 5.41
CA THR A 45 11.52 2.50 4.25
C THR A 45 10.53 1.42 4.68
N LEU A 46 9.28 1.54 4.22
CA LEU A 46 8.24 0.53 4.35
C LEU A 46 8.03 -0.16 3.00
N THR A 47 8.03 -1.48 2.98
CA THR A 47 7.69 -2.28 1.81
C THR A 47 6.47 -3.13 2.11
N LEU A 48 5.45 -3.08 1.25
CA LEU A 48 4.26 -3.93 1.34
C LEU A 48 4.37 -5.11 0.39
N LEU A 49 3.89 -6.27 0.83
CA LEU A 49 4.03 -7.54 0.14
C LEU A 49 2.68 -8.21 -0.13
N ALA A 50 2.58 -8.87 -1.28
CA ALA A 50 1.55 -9.85 -1.61
C ALA A 50 2.23 -11.21 -1.87
N GLY A 51 2.45 -11.97 -0.79
CA GLY A 51 3.28 -13.17 -0.85
C GLY A 51 4.75 -12.80 -1.08
N PRO A 52 5.44 -13.36 -2.09
CA PRO A 52 6.84 -13.00 -2.38
C PRO A 52 6.97 -11.68 -3.16
N GLU A 53 5.87 -11.10 -3.65
CA GLU A 53 5.89 -9.92 -4.51
C GLU A 53 5.87 -8.62 -3.70
N VAL A 54 6.74 -7.68 -4.07
CA VAL A 54 6.69 -6.30 -3.58
C VAL A 54 5.64 -5.53 -4.37
N VAL A 55 4.60 -5.09 -3.67
CA VAL A 55 3.49 -4.35 -4.29
C VAL A 55 3.59 -2.84 -4.08
N ALA A 56 4.23 -2.38 -3.00
CA ALA A 56 4.49 -0.95 -2.80
C ALA A 56 5.71 -0.69 -1.92
N THR A 57 6.39 0.42 -2.18
CA THR A 57 7.49 0.93 -1.33
C THR A 57 7.22 2.39 -0.97
N PHE A 58 7.34 2.70 0.32
CA PHE A 58 7.16 4.03 0.87
C PHE A 58 8.43 4.46 1.60
N LYS A 59 8.70 5.76 1.60
CA LYS A 59 9.69 6.36 2.48
C LYS A 59 9.01 7.29 3.46
N SER A 60 9.51 7.32 4.69
CA SER A 60 9.12 8.33 5.67
C SER A 60 9.37 9.72 5.07
N ALA A 61 8.31 10.51 4.93
CA ALA A 61 8.43 11.93 4.67
C ALA A 61 8.78 12.60 6.00
N ARG A 62 10.05 12.97 6.19
CA ARG A 62 10.43 13.91 7.26
C ARG A 62 10.02 15.32 6.88
#